data_AF-A0A1H8J7Q4-F1
#
_entry.id   AF-A0A1H8J7Q4-F1
#
_cell.length_a   1.000
_cell.length_b   1.000
_cell.length_c   1.000
_cell.angle_alpha   90.00
_cell.angle_beta   90.00
_cell.angle_gamma   90.00
#
_symmetry.space_group_name_H-M   'P 1'
#
loop_
_entity.id
_entity.type
_entity.pdbx_description
1 polymer ?
#
loop_
_entity_poly.entity_id
_entity_poly.type
_entity_poly.pdbx_seq_one_letter_code
_entity_poly.pdbx_strand_id
1 'polypeptide(L)'
;MATRNVVLTETQSALVDRLVASGRYQNASEALRAGLRLLEREEAELGDLRARLTTGLEQARRGDLAEGSGEDAIRRAFASARSRS
;
A
#
# COMPACT_ATOMS: atom_id res chain seq x y z
N MET A 1 -16.45 -11.22 -16.22
CA MET A 1 -15.29 -10.29 -16.22
C MET A 1 -15.48 -9.29 -17.35
N ALA A 2 -15.19 -8.01 -17.12
CA ALA A 2 -15.10 -7.04 -18.19
C ALA A 2 -13.73 -7.17 -18.89
N THR A 3 -13.70 -7.06 -20.22
CA THR A 3 -12.47 -7.05 -21.01
C THR A 3 -12.09 -5.62 -21.39
N ARG A 4 -10.79 -5.31 -21.39
CA ARG A 4 -10.28 -3.99 -21.77
C ARG A 4 -8.95 -4.16 -22.49
N ASN A 5 -8.82 -3.51 -23.64
CA ASN A 5 -7.57 -3.52 -24.40
C ASN A 5 -6.62 -2.49 -23.82
N VAL A 6 -5.36 -2.86 -23.64
CA VAL A 6 -4.30 -2.00 -23.12
C VAL A 6 -3.11 -2.04 -24.08
N VAL A 7 -2.48 -0.89 -24.28
CA VAL A 7 -1.22 -0.79 -25.03
C VAL A 7 -0.09 -0.82 -24.02
N LEU A 8 0.83 -1.76 -24.20
CA LEU A 8 2.01 -1.91 -23.36
C LEU A 8 3.23 -1.32 -24.08
N THR A 9 4.18 -0.80 -23.31
CA THR A 9 5.51 -0.52 -23.84
C THR A 9 6.23 -1.84 -24.14
N GLU A 10 7.25 -1.79 -24.99
CA GLU A 10 8.07 -2.96 -25.33
C GLU A 10 8.61 -3.67 -24.07
N THR A 11 9.16 -2.89 -23.13
CA THR A 11 9.69 -3.40 -21.86
C THR A 11 8.62 -4.10 -21.00
N GLN A 12 7.39 -3.57 -20.98
CA GLN A 12 6.28 -4.15 -20.24
C GLN A 12 5.81 -5.45 -20.90
N SER A 13 5.70 -5.48 -22.23
CA SER A 13 5.36 -6.70 -22.97
C SER A 13 6.39 -7.80 -22.69
N ALA A 14 7.68 -7.50 -22.84
CA ALA A 14 8.76 -8.45 -22.57
C ALA A 14 8.75 -8.95 -21.12
N LEU A 15 8.36 -8.13 -20.15
CA LEU A 15 8.19 -8.56 -18.76
C LEU A 15 7.03 -9.56 -18.62
N VAL A 16 5.87 -9.26 -19.20
CA VAL A 16 4.70 -10.15 -19.17
C VAL A 16 5.03 -11.48 -19.83
N ASP A 17 5.70 -11.46 -20.99
CA ASP A 17 6.11 -12.65 -21.72
C ASP A 17 7.03 -13.53 -20.89
N ARG A 18 8.04 -12.95 -20.21
CA ARG A 18 8.92 -13.70 -19.29
C ARG A 18 8.15 -14.33 -18.14
N LEU A 19 7.20 -13.60 -17.54
CA LEU A 19 6.41 -14.10 -16.42
C LEU A 19 5.53 -15.27 -16.83
N VAL A 20 4.92 -15.21 -18.02
CA VAL A 20 4.11 -16.31 -18.57
C VAL A 20 4.99 -17.49 -18.97
N ALA A 21 6.10 -17.25 -19.69
CA ALA A 21 7.03 -18.29 -20.10
C ALA A 21 7.67 -19.04 -18.91
N SER A 22 7.87 -18.35 -17.78
CA SER A 22 8.35 -18.98 -16.54
C SER A 22 7.31 -19.87 -15.85
N GLY A 23 6.04 -19.83 -16.29
CA GLY A 23 4.93 -20.54 -15.65
C GLY A 23 4.38 -19.86 -14.39
N ARG A 24 4.92 -18.70 -13.99
CA ARG A 24 4.43 -17.95 -12.81
C ARG A 24 2.99 -17.46 -12.99
N TYR A 25 2.57 -17.18 -14.22
CA TYR A 25 1.19 -16.87 -14.56
C TYR A 25 0.80 -17.62 -15.84
N GLN A 26 -0.47 -18.02 -15.95
CA GLN A 26 -0.97 -18.77 -17.10
C GLN A 26 -1.10 -17.91 -18.36
N ASN A 27 -1.34 -16.60 -18.19
CA ASN A 27 -1.52 -15.66 -19.30
C ASN A 27 -1.29 -14.21 -18.87
N ALA A 28 -1.18 -13.33 -19.86
CA ALA A 28 -0.98 -11.89 -19.67
C ALA A 28 -2.06 -11.25 -18.78
N SER A 29 -3.33 -11.61 -18.99
CA SER A 29 -4.45 -11.04 -18.23
C SER A 29 -4.34 -11.36 -16.73
N GLU A 30 -3.84 -12.54 -16.37
CA GLU A 30 -3.59 -12.91 -14.98
C GLU A 30 -2.43 -12.12 -14.38
N ALA A 31 -1.31 -12.01 -15.10
CA ALA A 31 -0.16 -11.21 -14.68
C ALA A 31 -0.53 -9.74 -14.44
N LEU A 32 -1.29 -9.15 -15.38
CA LEU A 32 -1.77 -7.77 -15.26
C LEU A 32 -2.71 -7.60 -14.06
N ARG A 33 -3.64 -8.53 -13.81
CA ARG A 33 -4.49 -8.48 -12.61
C ARG A 33 -3.67 -8.61 -11.33
N ALA A 34 -2.60 -9.41 -11.31
CA ALA A 34 -1.71 -9.49 -10.16
C ALA A 34 -0.96 -8.18 -9.92
N GLY A 35 -0.53 -7.51 -10.99
CA GLY A 35 0.05 -6.16 -10.93
C GLY A 35 -0.94 -5.13 -10.39
N LEU A 36 -2.20 -5.14 -10.87
CA LEU A 36 -3.24 -4.24 -10.38
C LEU A 36 -3.54 -4.46 -8.89
N ARG A 37 -3.61 -5.71 -8.43
CA ARG A 37 -3.77 -6.01 -6.99
C ARG A 37 -2.60 -5.50 -6.14
N LEU A 38 -1.39 -5.42 -6.71
CA LEU A 38 -0.25 -4.83 -6.01
C LEU A 38 -0.41 -3.32 -5.90
N LEU A 39 -0.77 -2.67 -7.01
CA LEU A 39 -1.03 -1.23 -7.05
C LEU A 39 -2.16 -0.83 -6.09
N GLU A 40 -3.28 -1.57 -6.08
CA GLU A 40 -4.41 -1.32 -5.18
C GLU A 40 -3.98 -1.36 -3.70
N ARG A 41 -3.11 -2.31 -3.32
CA ARG A 41 -2.58 -2.39 -1.95
C ARG A 41 -1.68 -1.21 -1.62
N GLU A 42 -0.77 -0.86 -2.51
CA GLU A 42 0.15 0.27 -2.32
C GLU A 42 -0.62 1.60 -2.19
N GLU A 43 -1.62 1.84 -3.04
CA GLU A 43 -2.46 3.03 -2.95
C GLU A 43 -3.30 3.06 -1.66
N ALA A 44 -3.80 1.91 -1.21
CA ALA A 44 -4.53 1.82 0.06
C ALA A 44 -3.63 2.12 1.27
N GLU A 45 -2.41 1.58 1.29
CA GLU A 45 -1.43 1.84 2.36
C GLU A 45 -1.00 3.31 2.42
N LEU A 46 -0.71 3.91 1.25
CA LEU A 46 -0.40 5.34 1.15
C LEU A 46 -1.60 6.22 1.55
N GLY A 47 -2.80 5.81 1.16
CA GLY A 47 -4.05 6.46 1.54
C GLY A 47 -4.26 6.48 3.06
N ASP A 48 -4.10 5.34 3.72
CA ASP A 48 -4.21 5.22 5.18
C ASP A 48 -3.16 6.07 5.90
N LEU A 49 -1.90 6.01 5.45
CA LEU A 49 -0.83 6.82 6.01
C LEU A 49 -1.15 8.31 5.89
N ARG A 50 -1.59 8.76 4.72
CA ARG A 50 -1.95 10.17 4.49
C ARG A 50 -3.12 10.60 5.37
N ALA A 51 -4.14 9.75 5.52
CA ALA A 51 -5.27 10.03 6.40
C ALA A 51 -4.82 10.20 7.85
N ARG A 52 -4.02 9.26 8.37
CA ARG A 52 -3.47 9.31 9.73
C ARG A 52 -2.62 10.54 9.99
N LEU A 53 -1.75 10.91 9.05
CA LEU A 53 -0.94 12.12 9.15
C LEU A 53 -1.81 13.39 9.16
N THR A 54 -2.84 13.44 8.31
CA THR A 54 -3.77 14.57 8.24
C THR A 54 -4.48 14.74 9.57
N THR A 55 -5.05 13.66 10.12
CA THR A 55 -5.69 13.67 11.43
C THR A 55 -4.74 14.10 12.54
N GLY A 56 -3.51 13.58 12.56
CA GLY A 56 -2.51 13.96 13.56
C GLY A 56 -2.12 15.44 13.49
N LEU A 57 -2.02 16.01 12.28
CA LEU A 57 -1.76 17.44 12.09
C LEU A 57 -2.93 18.31 12.56
N GLU A 58 -4.16 17.88 12.32
CA GLU A 58 -5.36 18.57 12.81
C GLU A 58 -5.45 18.56 14.34
N GLN A 59 -5.17 17.41 14.97
CA GLN A 59 -5.06 17.27 16.42
C GLN A 59 -4.01 18.23 16.99
N ALA A 60 -2.80 18.23 16.41
CA ALA A 60 -1.73 19.12 16.84
C ALA A 60 -2.11 20.61 16.73
N ARG A 61 -2.78 21.01 15.63
CA ARG A 61 -3.28 22.39 15.46
C ARG A 61 -4.33 22.79 16.50
N ARG A 62 -5.11 21.83 16.99
CA ARG A 62 -6.11 22.03 18.05
C ARG A 62 -5.51 21.98 19.46
N GLY A 63 -4.24 21.61 19.59
CA GLY A 63 -3.57 21.40 20.87
C GLY A 63 -3.83 20.03 21.50
N ASP A 64 -4.47 19.11 20.75
CA ASP A 64 -4.77 17.73 21.19
C ASP A 64 -3.48 16.87 21.10
N LEU A 65 -2.48 17.21 21.93
CA LEU A 65 -1.16 16.57 21.95
C LEU A 65 -1.14 15.38 22.93
N ALA A 66 -0.27 14.41 22.64
CA ALA A 66 -0.04 13.29 23.56
C ALA A 66 0.62 13.78 24.87
N GLU A 67 0.24 13.17 25.99
CA GLU A 67 0.79 13.49 27.30
C GLU A 67 2.27 13.09 27.44
N GLY A 68 3.05 13.93 28.12
CA GLY A 68 4.45 13.66 28.43
C GLY A 68 5.40 13.89 27.27
N SER A 69 6.58 13.27 27.32
CA SER A 69 7.59 13.40 26.27
C SER A 69 7.21 12.60 25.01
N GLY A 70 7.80 12.97 23.86
CA GLY A 70 7.66 12.19 22.63
C GLY A 70 8.17 10.76 22.78
N GLU A 71 9.22 10.53 23.59
CA GLU A 71 9.73 9.19 23.88
C GLU A 71 8.70 8.34 24.62
N ASP A 72 8.03 8.91 25.63
CA ASP A 72 7.00 8.21 26.39
C ASP A 72 5.77 7.89 25.53
N ALA A 73 5.38 8.83 24.66
CA ALA A 73 4.30 8.63 23.70
C ALA A 73 4.60 7.47 22.73
N ILE A 74 5.81 7.43 22.17
CA ILE A 74 6.26 6.35 21.28
C ILE A 74 6.29 5.01 22.05
N ARG A 75 6.84 4.99 23.27
CA ARG A 75 6.91 3.79 24.10
C ARG A 75 5.52 3.21 24.38
N ARG A 76 4.53 4.06 24.71
CA ARG A 76 3.14 3.64 24.92
C ARG A 76 2.50 3.09 23.65
N ALA A 77 2.74 3.72 22.50
CA ALA A 77 2.21 3.26 21.21
C ALA A 77 2.72 1.87 20.83
N PHE A 78 4.02 1.59 21.01
CA PHE A 78 4.58 0.25 20.74
C PHE A 78 4.12 -0.79 21.77
N ALA A 79 3.95 -0.40 23.03
CA ALA A 79 3.42 -1.31 24.06
C ALA A 79 1.98 -1.76 23.75
N SER A 80 1.12 -0.82 23.33
CA SER A 80 -0.28 -1.12 22.99
C SER A 80 -0.44 -1.91 21.69
N ALA A 81 0.45 -1.71 20.71
CA ALA A 81 0.48 -2.52 19.50
C ALA A 81 0.84 -3.98 19.78
N ARG A 82 1.82 -4.23 20.67
CA ARG A 82 2.22 -5.59 21.07
C ARG A 82 1.16 -6.33 21.86
N SER A 83 0.33 -5.65 22.64
CA SER A 83 -0.77 -6.29 23.40
C SER A 83 -1.99 -6.62 22.55
N ARG A 84 -2.07 -6.10 21.31
CA ARG A 84 -3.18 -6.32 20.37
C ARG A 84 -2.89 -7.42 19.33
N SER A 85 -1.65 -7.90 19.26
CA SER A 85 -1.23 -9.05 18.44
C SER A 85 -1.31 -10.33 19.25
#